data_AF-A0A2V5HVP2-F1
#
_entry.id   AF-A0A2V5HVP2-F1
#
_cell.length_a   1.000
_cell.length_b   1.000
_cell.length_c   1.000
_cell.angle_alpha   90.00
_cell.angle_beta   90.00
_cell.angle_gamma   90.00
#
_symmetry.space_group_name_H-M   'P 1'
#
loop_
_entity.id
_entity.type
_entity.pdbx_description
1 polymer ?
#
loop_
_entity_poly.entity_id
_entity_poly.type
_entity_poly.pdbx_seq_one_letter_code
_entity_poly.pdbx_strand_id
1 'polypeptide(L)'
;MEETSNQPAASSAPLRQPKKRFVGRRTADAQAQKEGSSSHQDVESTSIQKAAPRRTPRTLNQVPAEILEDPDIQAAIGLLPKNYSFEIPKTIHRIRTSGAKRVALQFPEGLLIFATTISDILTRFCAGIETLIMGDVTYGACCIDDYTARALGCDLLVHYAHSCLIPVDVTQIKTLYIFVDISIDTTHLLATLERNFVAGRTIAMVGTIQFNATLHGLKPVLERAGFRVRIPQITPLSKGEILGCTSPTLAATEVDYLLYLGDGRFHLESAMIHNPAIPAYRYDPYARVLSRESYEHEEMHTLRRDAIHSARSAKKWGIILGALGRQGNPHTMAMIENHLRAKGIPFVNLLLSEIFPGKLGAMADVECWVQIACPRLSIDWGYAFPRPLLTPYEALIALGIKESWDTANGGVYPMDFYAKEGLGRTKPSQAMIPA
;
A
#
# COMPACT_ATOMS: atom_id res chain seq x y z
N MET A 1 -33.90 59.14 -3.29
CA MET A 1 -32.85 59.03 -4.32
C MET A 1 -32.43 57.58 -4.31
N GLU A 2 -32.98 56.85 -5.27
CA GLU A 2 -32.69 55.44 -5.54
C GLU A 2 -31.24 55.30 -6.01
N GLU A 3 -30.47 54.42 -5.38
CA GLU A 3 -29.25 53.89 -5.99
C GLU A 3 -29.42 52.39 -6.20
N THR A 4 -29.34 52.05 -7.48
CA THR A 4 -29.63 50.80 -8.13
C THR A 4 -28.59 49.72 -7.84
N SER A 5 -29.09 48.53 -7.51
CA SER A 5 -28.36 47.26 -7.52
C SER A 5 -27.83 46.92 -8.92
N ASN A 6 -26.57 46.49 -9.01
CA ASN A 6 -26.06 45.82 -10.22
C ASN A 6 -25.28 44.56 -9.82
N GLN A 7 -25.94 43.41 -9.95
CA GLN A 7 -25.32 42.07 -9.94
C GLN A 7 -25.02 41.68 -11.39
N PRO A 8 -23.83 41.14 -11.71
CA PRO A 8 -23.62 40.51 -13.01
C PRO A 8 -24.14 39.07 -12.98
N ALA A 9 -25.07 38.77 -13.88
CA ALA A 9 -25.61 37.45 -14.13
C ALA A 9 -24.54 36.50 -14.69
N ALA A 10 -24.34 35.35 -14.04
CA ALA A 10 -23.55 34.25 -14.55
C ALA A 10 -24.32 33.52 -15.65
N SER A 11 -23.82 33.57 -16.89
CA SER A 11 -24.37 32.82 -18.02
C SER A 11 -23.94 31.36 -17.96
N SER A 12 -24.91 30.45 -17.91
CA SER A 12 -24.72 29.01 -17.94
C SER A 12 -24.57 28.52 -19.39
N ALA A 13 -23.33 28.17 -19.77
CA ALA A 13 -23.07 27.50 -21.04
C ALA A 13 -23.41 25.99 -20.94
N PRO A 14 -24.14 25.39 -21.90
CA PRO A 14 -24.49 23.98 -21.85
C PRO A 14 -23.30 23.06 -22.18
N LEU A 15 -23.09 22.05 -21.35
CA LEU A 15 -22.10 20.97 -21.55
C LEU A 15 -22.40 20.19 -22.83
N ARG A 16 -21.49 20.23 -23.81
CA ARG A 16 -21.58 19.44 -25.05
C ARG A 16 -21.30 17.97 -24.76
N GLN A 17 -22.29 17.10 -25.03
CA GLN A 17 -22.11 15.65 -25.03
C GLN A 17 -21.20 15.20 -26.20
N PRO A 18 -20.29 14.24 -26.00
CA PRO A 18 -19.47 13.71 -27.09
C PRO A 18 -20.32 12.82 -28.04
N LYS A 19 -20.36 13.19 -29.32
CA LYS A 19 -21.04 12.45 -30.39
C LYS A 19 -20.40 11.06 -30.58
N LYS A 20 -21.22 10.00 -30.57
CA LYS A 20 -20.83 8.63 -30.95
C LYS A 20 -20.23 8.63 -32.36
N ARG A 21 -19.00 8.12 -32.49
CA ARG A 21 -18.26 8.06 -33.74
C ARG A 21 -18.82 6.92 -34.62
N PHE A 22 -19.34 7.29 -35.78
CA PHE A 22 -19.82 6.40 -36.84
C PHE A 22 -18.67 5.55 -37.37
N VAL A 23 -18.76 4.22 -37.25
CA VAL A 23 -17.80 3.27 -37.83
C VAL A 23 -18.32 2.84 -39.20
N GLY A 24 -17.54 3.13 -40.24
CA GLY A 24 -17.90 2.89 -41.64
C GLY A 24 -18.05 1.41 -42.00
N ARG A 25 -18.90 1.17 -42.98
CA ARG A 25 -19.45 -0.10 -43.50
C ARG A 25 -18.45 -1.10 -44.11
N ARG A 26 -17.15 -1.02 -43.80
CA ARG A 26 -16.11 -1.97 -44.31
C ARG A 26 -15.62 -2.99 -43.27
N THR A 27 -15.97 -2.82 -42.00
CA THR A 27 -15.60 -3.76 -40.93
C THR A 27 -16.67 -4.81 -40.61
N ALA A 28 -17.91 -4.64 -41.09
CA ALA A 28 -18.98 -5.62 -40.91
C ALA A 28 -18.83 -6.84 -41.84
N ASP A 29 -18.30 -6.65 -43.05
CA ASP A 29 -18.16 -7.73 -44.04
C ASP A 29 -17.00 -8.69 -43.72
N ALA A 30 -15.99 -8.23 -42.97
CA ALA A 30 -14.86 -9.06 -42.54
C ALA A 30 -15.20 -9.98 -41.35
N GLN A 31 -16.33 -9.74 -40.67
CA GLN A 31 -16.76 -10.51 -39.51
C GLN A 31 -17.81 -11.58 -39.87
N ALA A 32 -18.51 -11.40 -41.00
CA ALA A 32 -19.48 -12.37 -41.54
C ALA A 32 -18.84 -13.55 -42.29
N GLN A 33 -17.54 -13.53 -42.59
CA GLN A 33 -16.82 -14.63 -43.25
C GLN A 33 -16.18 -15.65 -42.30
N LYS A 34 -16.36 -15.51 -40.97
CA LYS A 34 -15.75 -16.41 -39.98
C LYS A 34 -16.69 -17.43 -39.33
N GLU A 35 -17.99 -17.38 -39.60
CA GLU A 35 -18.96 -18.34 -39.06
C GLU A 35 -19.69 -19.03 -40.22
N GLY A 36 -19.14 -20.16 -40.67
CA GLY A 36 -19.74 -20.93 -41.76
C GLY A 36 -19.06 -22.28 -42.06
N SER A 37 -19.67 -23.34 -41.52
CA SER A 37 -19.67 -24.73 -41.98
C SER A 37 -18.62 -25.73 -41.43
N SER A 38 -19.13 -26.94 -41.22
CA SER A 38 -18.60 -28.10 -40.53
C SER A 38 -18.15 -29.23 -41.47
N SER A 39 -17.20 -30.04 -40.97
CA SER A 39 -16.93 -31.49 -41.20
C SER A 39 -16.61 -32.03 -42.61
N HIS A 40 -15.38 -32.51 -42.83
CA HIS A 40 -14.99 -33.93 -42.98
C HIS A 40 -13.46 -34.11 -43.16
N GLN A 41 -12.98 -35.33 -42.89
CA GLN A 41 -11.60 -35.81 -42.72
C GLN A 41 -10.73 -35.83 -44.00
N ASP A 42 -9.42 -35.57 -43.90
CA ASP A 42 -8.32 -36.54 -44.16
C ASP A 42 -6.92 -35.88 -44.17
N VAL A 43 -5.91 -36.76 -44.22
CA VAL A 43 -4.54 -36.73 -43.68
C VAL A 43 -3.51 -35.99 -44.56
N GLU A 44 -2.41 -35.55 -43.91
CA GLU A 44 -1.08 -35.17 -44.45
C GLU A 44 -0.91 -33.87 -45.27
N SER A 45 -0.30 -32.86 -44.63
CA SER A 45 0.85 -32.14 -45.21
C SER A 45 1.58 -31.31 -44.15
N THR A 46 2.84 -31.67 -43.89
CA THR A 46 3.81 -30.90 -43.12
C THR A 46 4.21 -29.64 -43.87
N SER A 47 3.75 -28.48 -43.42
CA SER A 47 4.38 -27.19 -43.73
C SER A 47 4.45 -26.29 -42.49
N ILE A 48 5.67 -26.03 -42.04
CA ILE A 48 5.98 -25.17 -40.91
C ILE A 48 5.65 -23.73 -41.31
N GLN A 49 4.52 -23.19 -40.87
CA GLN A 49 4.23 -21.77 -41.00
C GLN A 49 5.11 -20.99 -40.00
N LYS A 50 6.12 -20.31 -40.54
CA LYS A 50 7.00 -19.40 -39.80
C LYS A 50 6.15 -18.27 -39.21
N ALA A 51 5.94 -18.30 -37.90
CA ALA A 51 5.21 -17.26 -37.19
C ALA A 51 5.87 -15.89 -37.48
N ALA A 52 5.08 -14.94 -38.00
CA ALA A 52 5.53 -13.57 -38.19
C ALA A 52 6.05 -13.01 -36.86
N PRO A 53 7.16 -12.26 -36.85
CA PRO A 53 7.75 -11.77 -35.61
C PRO A 53 6.73 -10.89 -34.91
N ARG A 54 6.29 -11.32 -33.72
CA ARG A 54 5.53 -10.48 -32.80
C ARG A 54 6.32 -9.19 -32.63
N ARG A 55 5.74 -8.06 -33.05
CA ARG A 55 6.27 -6.73 -32.72
C ARG A 55 6.57 -6.70 -31.23
N THR A 56 7.84 -6.51 -30.89
CA THR A 56 8.30 -6.32 -29.53
C THR A 56 7.46 -5.20 -28.88
N PRO A 57 6.93 -5.41 -27.66
CA PRO A 57 6.26 -4.33 -26.95
C PRO A 57 7.27 -3.18 -26.79
N ARG A 58 6.83 -1.95 -27.11
CA ARG A 58 7.67 -0.74 -27.07
C ARG A 58 8.46 -0.66 -25.75
N THR A 59 9.78 -0.59 -25.88
CA THR A 59 10.84 -0.48 -24.86
C THR A 59 10.84 0.86 -24.10
N LEU A 60 9.67 1.48 -23.88
CA LEU A 60 9.60 2.86 -23.37
C LEU A 60 10.07 3.04 -21.91
N ASN A 61 10.23 1.95 -21.16
CA ASN A 61 10.58 1.95 -19.74
C ASN A 61 11.91 1.23 -19.43
N GLN A 62 12.65 0.78 -20.44
CA GLN A 62 13.97 0.20 -20.19
C GLN A 62 15.00 1.30 -20.03
N VAL A 63 15.76 1.21 -18.94
CA VAL A 63 16.92 2.09 -18.71
C VAL A 63 17.93 1.85 -19.84
N PRO A 64 18.36 2.89 -20.58
CA PRO A 64 19.36 2.77 -21.63
C PRO A 64 20.69 2.18 -21.14
N ALA A 65 21.36 1.42 -22.00
CA ALA A 65 22.66 0.82 -21.72
C ALA A 65 23.73 1.88 -21.35
N GLU A 66 23.66 3.06 -21.97
CA GLU A 66 24.54 4.20 -21.65
C GLU A 66 24.41 4.71 -20.20
N ILE A 67 23.36 4.35 -19.46
CA ILE A 67 23.21 4.66 -18.03
C ILE A 67 23.51 3.42 -17.18
N LEU A 68 23.07 2.24 -17.64
CA LEU A 68 23.29 0.98 -16.91
C LEU A 68 24.76 0.57 -16.88
N GLU A 69 25.50 0.77 -17.96
CA GLU A 69 26.87 0.28 -18.15
C GLU A 69 27.93 1.39 -17.99
N ASP A 70 27.50 2.61 -17.61
CA ASP A 70 28.40 3.73 -17.38
C ASP A 70 29.33 3.44 -16.18
N PRO A 71 30.66 3.42 -16.38
CA PRO A 71 31.61 3.04 -15.35
C PRO A 71 31.64 4.03 -14.17
N ASP A 72 31.40 5.31 -14.41
CA ASP A 72 31.40 6.33 -13.36
C ASP A 72 30.14 6.22 -12.51
N ILE A 73 28.99 5.95 -13.13
CA ILE A 73 27.74 5.68 -12.40
C ILE A 73 27.90 4.42 -11.55
N GLN A 74 28.46 3.34 -12.11
CA GLN A 74 28.68 2.10 -11.36
C GLN A 74 29.67 2.27 -10.20
N ALA A 75 30.75 3.03 -10.39
CA ALA A 75 31.70 3.36 -9.33
C ALA A 75 31.03 4.14 -8.19
N ALA A 76 30.17 5.11 -8.52
CA ALA A 76 29.44 5.89 -7.54
C ALA A 76 28.38 5.07 -6.78
N ILE A 77 27.66 4.18 -7.48
CA ILE A 77 26.75 3.20 -6.86
C ILE A 77 27.51 2.28 -5.90
N GLY A 78 28.79 1.98 -6.17
CA GLY A 78 29.65 1.18 -5.30
C GLY A 78 29.85 1.75 -3.88
N LEU A 79 29.50 3.02 -3.65
CA LEU A 79 29.48 3.65 -2.32
C LEU A 79 28.25 3.24 -1.48
N LEU A 80 27.20 2.73 -2.12
CA LEU A 80 25.98 2.24 -1.47
C LEU A 80 26.13 0.76 -1.10
N PRO A 81 25.37 0.27 -0.10
CA PRO A 81 25.45 -1.13 0.30
C PRO A 81 25.00 -2.06 -0.83
N LYS A 82 25.88 -3.00 -1.20
CA LYS A 82 25.69 -3.89 -2.37
C LYS A 82 24.46 -4.79 -2.30
N ASN A 83 23.97 -5.06 -1.09
CA ASN A 83 22.79 -5.90 -0.89
C ASN A 83 21.47 -5.12 -0.98
N TYR A 84 21.49 -3.79 -1.20
CA TYR A 84 20.30 -2.96 -1.39
C TYR A 84 20.25 -2.43 -2.82
N SER A 85 19.15 -2.68 -3.52
CA SER A 85 18.96 -2.19 -4.89
C SER A 85 18.24 -0.84 -4.90
N PHE A 86 19.01 0.27 -4.83
CA PHE A 86 18.44 1.62 -4.94
C PHE A 86 18.02 2.02 -6.36
N GLU A 87 18.20 1.15 -7.36
CA GLU A 87 17.85 1.39 -8.76
C GLU A 87 18.29 2.78 -9.29
N ILE A 88 19.46 3.28 -8.88
CA ILE A 88 19.98 4.61 -9.26
C ILE A 88 19.92 4.87 -10.77
N PRO A 89 20.28 3.92 -11.67
CA PRO A 89 20.16 4.13 -13.11
C PRO A 89 18.73 4.45 -13.56
N LYS A 90 17.71 3.85 -12.93
CA LYS A 90 16.29 4.12 -13.22
C LYS A 90 15.89 5.52 -12.79
N THR A 91 16.38 5.98 -11.63
CA THR A 91 16.15 7.35 -11.16
C THR A 91 16.81 8.37 -12.10
N ILE A 92 18.06 8.16 -12.50
CA ILE A 92 18.78 9.02 -13.48
C ILE A 92 18.00 9.08 -14.80
N HIS A 93 17.61 7.92 -15.35
CA HIS A 93 16.85 7.85 -16.58
C HIS A 93 15.51 8.59 -16.46
N ARG A 94 14.81 8.43 -15.34
CA ARG A 94 13.54 9.12 -15.09
C ARG A 94 13.71 10.64 -15.05
N ILE A 95 14.72 11.14 -14.34
CA ILE A 95 15.02 12.57 -14.25
C ILE A 95 15.32 13.15 -15.64
N ARG A 96 16.21 12.50 -16.40
CA ARG A 96 16.61 12.94 -17.75
C ARG A 96 15.43 12.95 -18.72
N THR A 97 14.63 11.89 -18.75
CA THR A 97 13.47 11.78 -19.67
C THR A 97 12.32 12.70 -19.29
N SER A 98 12.10 12.97 -18.01
CA SER A 98 11.03 13.87 -17.57
C SER A 98 11.40 15.34 -17.64
N GLY A 99 12.70 15.66 -17.84
CA GLY A 99 13.23 17.02 -17.79
C GLY A 99 13.11 17.66 -16.40
N ALA A 100 13.09 16.85 -15.33
CA ALA A 100 12.93 17.36 -13.97
C ALA A 100 14.14 18.20 -13.56
N LYS A 101 13.89 19.33 -12.90
CA LYS A 101 14.90 20.26 -12.40
C LYS A 101 15.00 20.24 -10.89
N ARG A 102 13.89 20.08 -10.18
CA ARG A 102 13.89 19.93 -8.72
C ARG A 102 13.31 18.58 -8.32
N VAL A 103 14.09 17.77 -7.62
CA VAL A 103 13.74 16.37 -7.30
C VAL A 103 13.66 16.17 -5.80
N ALA A 104 12.46 15.87 -5.29
CA ALA A 104 12.26 15.49 -3.91
C ALA A 104 12.67 14.03 -3.69
N LEU A 105 13.43 13.77 -2.63
CA LEU A 105 13.88 12.43 -2.23
C LEU A 105 13.26 12.11 -0.86
N GLN A 106 12.40 11.11 -0.81
CA GLN A 106 11.73 10.67 0.42
C GLN A 106 12.19 9.26 0.79
N PHE A 107 12.67 9.10 2.02
CA PHE A 107 13.20 7.84 2.55
C PHE A 107 12.51 7.49 3.86
N PRO A 108 12.30 6.20 4.17
CA PRO A 108 12.08 5.78 5.55
C PRO A 108 13.35 6.02 6.38
N GLU A 109 13.19 6.08 7.70
CA GLU A 109 14.24 6.40 8.67
C GLU A 109 15.47 5.49 8.51
N GLY A 110 15.26 4.19 8.28
CA GLY A 110 16.34 3.21 8.12
C GLY A 110 17.20 3.41 6.86
N LEU A 111 16.73 4.16 5.86
CA LEU A 111 17.48 4.46 4.64
C LEU A 111 17.93 5.92 4.53
N LEU A 112 17.54 6.78 5.48
CA LEU A 112 17.89 8.19 5.46
C LEU A 112 19.41 8.42 5.51
N ILE A 113 20.17 7.47 6.10
CA ILE A 113 21.63 7.49 6.13
C ILE A 113 22.27 7.51 4.73
N PHE A 114 21.56 7.05 3.69
CA PHE A 114 22.04 7.04 2.31
C PHE A 114 21.59 8.26 1.51
N ALA A 115 20.77 9.14 2.08
CA ALA A 115 20.09 10.21 1.35
C ALA A 115 21.07 11.23 0.73
N THR A 116 22.12 11.62 1.47
CA THR A 116 23.12 12.57 0.98
C THR A 116 23.95 11.98 -0.15
N THR A 117 24.43 10.74 0.00
CA THR A 117 25.16 10.03 -1.07
C THR A 117 24.31 9.89 -2.32
N ILE A 118 23.04 9.49 -2.19
CA ILE A 118 22.12 9.39 -3.33
C ILE A 118 21.89 10.76 -3.97
N SER A 119 21.70 11.80 -3.17
CA SER A 119 21.58 13.18 -3.64
C SER A 119 22.80 13.63 -4.46
N ASP A 120 24.02 13.37 -3.97
CA ASP A 120 25.27 13.71 -4.65
C ASP A 120 25.43 12.95 -5.97
N ILE A 121 25.08 11.66 -5.99
CA ILE A 121 25.09 10.85 -7.22
C ILE A 121 24.12 11.44 -8.25
N LEU A 122 22.88 11.73 -7.86
CA LEU A 122 21.88 12.24 -8.79
C LEU A 122 22.27 13.62 -9.33
N THR A 123 22.74 14.54 -8.49
CA THR A 123 23.20 15.87 -8.92
C THR A 123 24.44 15.80 -9.81
N ARG A 124 25.34 14.84 -9.57
CA ARG A 124 26.51 14.59 -10.43
C ARG A 124 26.13 14.10 -11.83
N PHE A 125 25.21 13.16 -11.94
CA PHE A 125 24.87 12.50 -13.21
C PHE A 125 23.64 13.07 -13.92
N CYS A 126 22.94 14.03 -13.31
CA CYS A 126 21.86 14.80 -13.92
C CYS A 126 22.20 16.29 -13.87
N ALA A 127 22.82 16.81 -14.92
CA ALA A 127 23.26 18.20 -14.95
C ALA A 127 22.12 19.20 -14.79
N GLY A 128 22.32 20.17 -13.89
CA GLY A 128 21.38 21.28 -13.66
C GLY A 128 20.10 20.87 -12.94
N ILE A 129 20.15 19.83 -12.11
CA ILE A 129 19.10 19.53 -11.13
C ILE A 129 19.50 20.02 -9.73
N GLU A 130 18.49 20.26 -8.91
CA GLU A 130 18.56 20.38 -7.47
C GLU A 130 17.80 19.20 -6.84
N THR A 131 18.38 18.60 -5.81
CA THR A 131 17.73 17.59 -4.99
C THR A 131 17.26 18.20 -3.67
N LEU A 132 16.10 17.76 -3.19
CA LEU A 132 15.55 18.14 -1.88
C LEU A 132 15.30 16.86 -1.08
N ILE A 133 16.06 16.65 -0.01
CA ILE A 133 15.84 15.52 0.90
C ILE A 133 14.68 15.88 1.83
N MET A 134 13.63 15.06 1.83
CA MET A 134 12.48 15.21 2.71
C MET A 134 12.83 14.59 4.08
N GLY A 135 12.95 15.46 5.09
CA GLY A 135 13.41 15.07 6.43
C GLY A 135 12.31 14.63 7.41
N ASP A 136 11.04 14.74 7.02
CA ASP A 136 9.92 14.29 7.84
C ASP A 136 9.79 12.76 7.83
N VAL A 137 9.18 12.24 8.89
CA VAL A 137 9.02 10.80 9.11
C VAL A 137 8.25 10.11 7.98
N THR A 138 8.70 8.93 7.57
CA THR A 138 8.08 8.14 6.49
C THR A 138 7.93 6.68 6.91
N TYR A 139 6.84 6.39 7.63
CA TYR A 139 6.55 5.05 8.16
C TYR A 139 6.19 4.00 7.10
N GLY A 140 5.79 4.39 5.89
CA GLY A 140 5.29 3.45 4.90
C GLY A 140 4.83 4.06 3.58
N ALA A 141 4.35 3.22 2.67
CA ALA A 141 3.81 3.62 1.36
C ALA A 141 2.65 4.63 1.45
N CYS A 142 1.90 4.62 2.56
CA CYS A 142 0.80 5.55 2.81
C CYS A 142 1.28 6.97 3.17
N CYS A 143 2.56 7.14 3.51
CA CYS A 143 3.17 8.41 3.90
C CYS A 143 3.80 9.16 2.71
N ILE A 144 3.48 8.78 1.47
CA ILE A 144 3.96 9.53 0.30
C ILE A 144 3.56 11.00 0.42
N ASP A 145 4.57 11.89 0.40
CA ASP A 145 4.36 13.31 0.63
C ASP A 145 4.44 14.13 -0.66
N ASP A 146 3.51 13.83 -1.56
CA ASP A 146 3.39 14.51 -2.84
C ASP A 146 2.84 15.95 -2.70
N TYR A 147 2.14 16.25 -1.62
CA TYR A 147 1.61 17.58 -1.34
C TYR A 147 2.74 18.56 -0.99
N THR A 148 3.63 18.21 -0.06
CA THR A 148 4.76 19.07 0.31
C THR A 148 5.75 19.19 -0.84
N ALA A 149 6.08 18.08 -1.53
CA ALA A 149 6.97 18.11 -2.68
C ALA A 149 6.47 19.08 -3.77
N ARG A 150 5.16 19.06 -4.08
CA ARG A 150 4.53 20.00 -5.01
C ARG A 150 4.56 21.43 -4.49
N ALA A 151 4.23 21.65 -3.21
CA ALA A 151 4.22 22.99 -2.62
C ALA A 151 5.62 23.65 -2.64
N LEU A 152 6.68 22.85 -2.54
CA LEU A 152 8.06 23.30 -2.67
C LEU A 152 8.56 23.42 -4.12
N GLY A 153 7.66 23.25 -5.10
CA GLY A 153 8.01 23.40 -6.52
C GLY A 153 8.92 22.29 -7.06
N CYS A 154 8.85 21.08 -6.48
CA CYS A 154 9.53 19.93 -7.08
C CYS A 154 8.79 19.47 -8.34
N ASP A 155 9.53 18.90 -9.29
CA ASP A 155 8.99 18.34 -10.54
C ASP A 155 8.78 16.83 -10.45
N LEU A 156 9.55 16.17 -9.59
CA LEU A 156 9.59 14.72 -9.39
C LEU A 156 9.77 14.41 -7.91
N LEU A 157 8.97 13.48 -7.39
CA LEU A 157 9.17 12.83 -6.09
C LEU A 157 9.71 11.40 -6.31
N VAL A 158 10.84 11.08 -5.69
CA VAL A 158 11.37 9.71 -5.63
C VAL A 158 11.11 9.17 -4.23
N HIS A 159 10.23 8.19 -4.12
CA HIS A 159 9.83 7.55 -2.87
C HIS A 159 10.50 6.18 -2.75
N TYR A 160 11.39 6.04 -1.77
CA TYR A 160 12.18 4.81 -1.58
C TYR A 160 11.52 3.83 -0.60
N ALA A 161 11.90 2.55 -0.74
CA ALA A 161 11.61 1.40 0.12
C ALA A 161 10.18 0.86 0.13
N HIS A 162 9.21 1.55 -0.47
CA HIS A 162 7.81 1.13 -0.37
C HIS A 162 7.18 0.87 -1.73
N SER A 163 6.22 -0.08 -1.74
CA SER A 163 5.40 -0.35 -2.91
C SER A 163 4.44 0.82 -3.22
N CYS A 164 3.89 0.82 -4.43
CA CYS A 164 2.95 1.84 -4.89
C CYS A 164 1.53 1.65 -4.33
N LEU A 165 1.38 1.51 -3.01
CA LEU A 165 0.07 1.43 -2.33
C LEU A 165 -0.83 2.59 -2.75
N ILE A 166 -0.26 3.78 -2.86
CA ILE A 166 -0.91 4.97 -3.41
C ILE A 166 -0.60 5.03 -4.90
N PRO A 167 -1.60 4.86 -5.77
CA PRO A 167 -1.41 4.91 -7.22
C PRO A 167 -0.86 6.26 -7.68
N VAL A 168 0.03 6.24 -8.67
CA VAL A 168 0.70 7.45 -9.20
C VAL A 168 -0.26 8.45 -9.85
N ASP A 169 -1.42 8.00 -10.33
CA ASP A 169 -2.49 8.85 -10.88
C ASP A 169 -3.26 9.62 -9.79
N VAL A 170 -3.13 9.22 -8.53
CA VAL A 170 -3.67 9.95 -7.37
C VAL A 170 -2.69 11.01 -6.87
N THR A 171 -1.39 10.81 -7.08
CA THR A 171 -0.34 11.77 -6.69
C THR A 171 -0.43 13.05 -7.51
N GLN A 172 -0.13 14.19 -6.88
CA GLN A 172 -0.26 15.54 -7.45
C GLN A 172 1.03 16.03 -8.14
N ILE A 173 2.04 15.18 -8.19
CA ILE A 173 3.36 15.41 -8.79
C ILE A 173 3.79 14.12 -9.48
N LYS A 174 4.70 14.20 -10.47
CA LYS A 174 5.31 12.98 -11.01
C LYS A 174 6.00 12.25 -9.87
N THR A 175 5.69 10.97 -9.73
CA THR A 175 6.23 10.13 -8.66
C THR A 175 6.97 8.94 -9.26
N LEU A 176 8.12 8.60 -8.69
CA LEU A 176 8.87 7.37 -8.94
C LEU A 176 9.01 6.58 -7.65
N TYR A 177 8.47 5.36 -7.63
CA TYR A 177 8.69 4.42 -6.53
C TYR A 177 9.93 3.57 -6.81
N ILE A 178 10.83 3.49 -5.82
CA ILE A 178 11.96 2.55 -5.79
C ILE A 178 11.75 1.63 -4.60
N PHE A 179 11.54 0.34 -4.85
CA PHE A 179 11.14 -0.60 -3.79
C PHE A 179 12.30 -0.99 -2.87
N VAL A 180 13.54 -0.83 -3.34
CA VAL A 180 14.76 -1.23 -2.63
C VAL A 180 14.74 -2.71 -2.29
N ASP A 181 14.90 -3.56 -3.31
CA ASP A 181 15.05 -5.01 -3.12
C ASP A 181 16.32 -5.30 -2.30
N ILE A 182 16.21 -6.20 -1.32
CA ILE A 182 17.29 -6.56 -0.41
C ILE A 182 17.69 -8.02 -0.65
N SER A 183 18.94 -8.21 -1.05
CA SER A 183 19.54 -9.52 -1.22
C SER A 183 19.92 -10.14 0.14
N ILE A 184 19.60 -11.42 0.32
CA ILE A 184 19.84 -12.18 1.56
C ILE A 184 20.48 -13.54 1.27
N ASP A 185 20.96 -14.20 2.32
CA ASP A 185 21.48 -15.58 2.25
C ASP A 185 20.33 -16.58 2.12
N THR A 186 19.94 -16.88 0.88
CA THR A 186 18.87 -17.84 0.57
C THR A 186 19.25 -19.28 0.88
N THR A 187 20.54 -19.61 0.87
CA THR A 187 21.04 -20.94 1.19
C THR A 187 20.79 -21.26 2.66
N HIS A 188 21.12 -20.32 3.54
CA HIS A 188 20.85 -20.46 4.97
C HIS A 188 19.34 -20.57 5.25
N LEU A 189 18.51 -19.74 4.62
CA LEU A 189 17.06 -19.79 4.78
C LEU A 189 16.50 -21.16 4.39
N LEU A 190 16.87 -21.68 3.21
CA LEU A 190 16.42 -22.99 2.74
C LEU A 190 16.80 -24.12 3.72
N ALA A 191 18.08 -24.18 4.12
CA ALA A 191 18.56 -25.17 5.08
C ALA A 191 17.83 -25.07 6.43
N THR A 192 17.50 -23.85 6.86
CA THR A 192 16.75 -23.60 8.08
C THR A 192 15.31 -24.13 7.97
N LEU A 193 14.64 -23.90 6.86
CA LEU A 193 13.27 -24.38 6.64
C LEU A 193 13.22 -25.91 6.52
N GLU A 194 14.13 -26.51 5.76
CA GLU A 194 14.21 -27.98 5.61
C GLU A 194 14.48 -28.69 6.94
N ARG A 195 15.28 -28.07 7.83
CA ARG A 195 15.59 -28.64 9.15
C ARG A 195 14.43 -28.55 10.13
N ASN A 196 13.61 -27.50 10.05
CA ASN A 196 12.61 -27.19 11.08
C ASN A 196 11.17 -27.53 10.66
N PHE A 197 10.88 -27.59 9.36
CA PHE A 197 9.55 -27.89 8.84
C PHE A 197 9.47 -29.28 8.21
N VAL A 198 8.32 -29.92 8.38
CA VAL A 198 8.04 -31.25 7.84
C VAL A 198 7.64 -31.14 6.36
N ALA A 199 8.27 -31.92 5.49
CA ALA A 199 7.90 -32.02 4.08
C ALA A 199 6.43 -32.43 3.89
N GLY A 200 5.83 -32.06 2.75
CA GLY A 200 4.41 -32.28 2.45
C GLY A 200 3.46 -31.23 3.06
N ARG A 201 3.93 -30.43 4.03
CA ARG A 201 3.16 -29.33 4.62
C ARG A 201 3.07 -28.12 3.69
N THR A 202 1.99 -27.36 3.82
CA THR A 202 1.76 -26.12 3.09
C THR A 202 2.30 -24.92 3.85
N ILE A 203 3.20 -24.17 3.24
CA ILE A 203 3.76 -22.93 3.77
C ILE A 203 3.13 -21.75 3.01
N ALA A 204 2.41 -20.88 3.72
CA ALA A 204 2.06 -19.56 3.24
C ALA A 204 3.23 -18.60 3.48
N MET A 205 3.88 -18.15 2.42
CA MET A 205 5.04 -17.26 2.50
C MET A 205 4.63 -15.82 2.24
N VAL A 206 4.96 -14.94 3.19
CA VAL A 206 4.70 -13.50 3.15
C VAL A 206 5.95 -12.72 3.56
N GLY A 207 5.99 -11.44 3.23
CA GLY A 207 7.09 -10.54 3.56
C GLY A 207 6.71 -9.10 3.25
N THR A 208 7.64 -8.19 3.44
CA THR A 208 7.52 -6.82 2.93
C THR A 208 8.02 -6.74 1.48
N ILE A 209 7.80 -5.62 0.82
CA ILE A 209 8.15 -5.46 -0.60
C ILE A 209 9.64 -5.69 -0.88
N GLN A 210 10.52 -5.38 0.08
CA GLN A 210 11.97 -5.49 -0.07
C GLN A 210 12.46 -6.94 -0.22
N PHE A 211 11.67 -7.92 0.21
CA PHE A 211 12.01 -9.35 0.11
C PHE A 211 11.16 -10.10 -0.93
N ASN A 212 10.32 -9.38 -1.68
CA ASN A 212 9.33 -10.00 -2.56
C ASN A 212 9.99 -10.86 -3.65
N ALA A 213 11.06 -10.37 -4.29
CA ALA A 213 11.78 -11.14 -5.30
C ALA A 213 12.35 -12.45 -4.73
N THR A 214 12.91 -12.40 -3.52
CA THR A 214 13.41 -13.58 -2.80
C THR A 214 12.31 -14.59 -2.53
N LEU A 215 11.13 -14.16 -2.05
CA LEU A 215 9.99 -15.05 -1.81
C LEU A 215 9.59 -15.85 -3.06
N HIS A 216 9.47 -15.17 -4.21
CA HIS A 216 9.13 -15.83 -5.48
C HIS A 216 10.26 -16.72 -6.00
N GLY A 217 11.52 -16.32 -5.80
CA GLY A 217 12.69 -17.12 -6.17
C GLY A 217 12.82 -18.42 -5.37
N LEU A 218 12.39 -18.42 -4.10
CA LEU A 218 12.44 -19.58 -3.22
C LEU A 218 11.36 -20.63 -3.49
N LYS A 219 10.18 -20.21 -3.98
CA LYS A 219 9.04 -21.10 -4.26
C LYS A 219 9.42 -22.36 -5.04
N PRO A 220 10.04 -22.30 -6.23
CA PRO A 220 10.39 -23.51 -6.98
C PRO A 220 11.43 -24.39 -6.30
N VAL A 221 12.28 -23.81 -5.43
CA VAL A 221 13.30 -24.56 -4.68
C VAL A 221 12.66 -25.34 -3.54
N LEU A 222 11.81 -24.69 -2.76
CA LEU A 222 11.06 -25.30 -1.66
C LEU A 222 10.06 -26.36 -2.16
N GLU A 223 9.45 -26.16 -3.33
CA GLU A 223 8.59 -27.17 -3.96
C GLU A 223 9.38 -28.43 -4.34
N ARG A 224 10.62 -28.29 -4.82
CA ARG A 224 11.52 -29.44 -5.05
C ARG A 224 11.95 -30.13 -3.76
N ALA A 225 12.09 -29.38 -2.66
CA ALA A 225 12.36 -29.92 -1.33
C ALA A 225 11.13 -30.63 -0.71
N GLY A 226 9.99 -30.65 -1.40
CA GLY A 226 8.79 -31.39 -0.99
C GLY A 226 7.76 -30.56 -0.22
N PHE A 227 7.90 -29.23 -0.16
CA PHE A 227 6.89 -28.35 0.46
C PHE A 227 5.82 -27.92 -0.54
N ARG A 228 4.61 -27.65 -0.06
CA ARG A 228 3.58 -26.94 -0.84
C ARG A 228 3.70 -25.45 -0.55
N VAL A 229 4.07 -24.62 -1.52
CA VAL A 229 4.30 -23.18 -1.27
C VAL A 229 3.16 -22.33 -1.83
N ARG A 230 2.49 -21.60 -0.93
CA ARG A 230 1.49 -20.58 -1.27
C ARG A 230 2.08 -19.20 -1.02
N ILE A 231 2.05 -18.35 -2.03
CA ILE A 231 2.36 -16.92 -1.86
C ILE A 231 1.03 -16.19 -2.04
N PRO A 232 0.33 -15.78 -0.97
CA PRO A 232 -0.99 -15.17 -1.05
C PRO A 232 -0.92 -13.74 -1.59
N GLN A 233 -2.07 -13.17 -1.99
CA GLN A 233 -2.16 -11.77 -2.41
C GLN A 233 -3.42 -11.13 -1.85
N ILE A 234 -3.29 -9.89 -1.39
CA ILE A 234 -4.41 -9.00 -1.07
C ILE A 234 -4.24 -7.70 -1.86
N THR A 235 -5.15 -7.41 -2.78
CA THR A 235 -5.02 -6.23 -3.65
C THR A 235 -5.26 -4.94 -2.85
N PRO A 236 -4.47 -3.87 -3.07
CA PRO A 236 -3.57 -3.65 -4.21
C PRO A 236 -2.13 -4.13 -4.02
N LEU A 237 -1.81 -4.80 -2.90
CA LEU A 237 -0.45 -5.27 -2.64
C LEU A 237 -0.02 -6.35 -3.63
N SER A 238 1.30 -6.45 -3.79
CA SER A 238 1.92 -7.47 -4.62
C SER A 238 1.76 -8.85 -3.98
N LYS A 239 1.82 -9.91 -4.78
CA LYS A 239 1.73 -11.29 -4.27
C LYS A 239 2.89 -11.56 -3.30
N GLY A 240 2.57 -11.97 -2.07
CA GLY A 240 3.51 -12.21 -0.97
C GLY A 240 3.78 -10.99 -0.12
N GLU A 241 3.29 -9.81 -0.50
CA GLU A 241 3.48 -8.58 0.27
C GLU A 241 2.37 -8.41 1.31
N ILE A 242 2.76 -8.05 2.53
CA ILE A 242 1.86 -7.63 3.61
C ILE A 242 2.32 -6.30 4.21
N LEU A 243 1.37 -5.56 4.78
CA LEU A 243 1.58 -4.31 5.51
C LEU A 243 1.09 -4.46 6.96
N GLY A 244 1.58 -3.61 7.87
CA GLY A 244 1.10 -3.60 9.25
C GLY A 244 -0.40 -3.32 9.39
N CYS A 245 -1.02 -2.75 8.36
CA CYS A 245 -2.45 -2.46 8.28
C CYS A 245 -3.22 -3.36 7.31
N THR A 246 -2.56 -4.23 6.53
CA THR A 246 -3.21 -5.01 5.47
C THR A 246 -2.50 -6.35 5.22
N SER A 247 -3.20 -7.44 5.51
CA SER A 247 -2.74 -8.82 5.34
C SER A 247 -3.87 -9.68 4.74
N PRO A 248 -3.55 -10.70 3.92
CA PRO A 248 -4.55 -11.61 3.36
C PRO A 248 -5.13 -12.53 4.44
N THR A 249 -6.39 -12.91 4.23
CA THR A 249 -7.01 -14.04 4.95
C THR A 249 -6.56 -15.35 4.32
N LEU A 250 -6.25 -16.33 5.17
CA LEU A 250 -5.74 -17.64 4.81
C LEU A 250 -6.65 -18.71 5.39
N ALA A 251 -6.99 -19.72 4.59
CA ALA A 251 -7.76 -20.86 5.07
C ALA A 251 -6.86 -21.75 5.93
N ALA A 252 -7.15 -21.85 7.23
CA ALA A 252 -6.38 -22.68 8.18
C ALA A 252 -6.43 -24.18 7.83
N THR A 253 -7.41 -24.62 7.05
CA THR A 253 -7.50 -25.99 6.52
C THR A 253 -6.53 -26.26 5.36
N GLU A 254 -6.01 -25.22 4.72
CA GLU A 254 -5.15 -25.32 3.53
C GLU A 254 -3.68 -24.99 3.82
N VAL A 255 -3.42 -24.27 4.91
CA VAL A 255 -2.10 -23.73 5.26
C VAL A 255 -1.67 -24.27 6.63
N ASP A 256 -0.54 -24.98 6.65
CA ASP A 256 0.03 -25.51 7.89
C ASP A 256 0.91 -24.49 8.62
N TYR A 257 1.64 -23.65 7.87
CA TYR A 257 2.58 -22.66 8.42
C TYR A 257 2.43 -21.31 7.71
N LEU A 258 2.42 -20.22 8.48
CA LEU A 258 2.62 -18.86 7.98
C LEU A 258 4.09 -18.50 8.20
N LEU A 259 4.86 -18.32 7.13
CA LEU A 259 6.25 -17.89 7.18
C LEU A 259 6.38 -16.44 6.72
N TYR A 260 6.80 -15.56 7.62
CA TYR A 260 7.17 -14.18 7.31
C TYR A 260 8.68 -14.06 7.12
N LEU A 261 9.09 -13.50 5.98
CA LEU A 261 10.46 -13.13 5.69
C LEU A 261 10.66 -11.63 5.94
N GLY A 262 11.43 -11.31 6.97
CA GLY A 262 11.74 -9.94 7.35
C GLY A 262 12.17 -9.82 8.81
N ASP A 263 12.69 -8.65 9.15
CA ASP A 263 12.96 -8.27 10.53
C ASP A 263 11.71 -7.69 11.21
N GLY A 264 11.77 -7.61 12.54
CA GLY A 264 10.68 -7.08 13.35
C GLY A 264 9.40 -7.92 13.32
N ARG A 265 8.42 -7.53 14.15
CA ARG A 265 7.14 -8.26 14.28
C ARG A 265 5.96 -7.48 13.70
N PHE A 266 6.08 -6.17 13.53
CA PHE A 266 4.98 -5.28 13.13
C PHE A 266 4.17 -5.78 11.92
N HIS A 267 4.83 -6.15 10.83
CA HIS A 267 4.15 -6.65 9.63
C HIS A 267 3.55 -8.04 9.85
N LEU A 268 4.29 -8.95 10.48
CA LEU A 268 3.80 -10.29 10.79
C LEU A 268 2.60 -10.27 11.73
N GLU A 269 2.58 -9.38 12.72
CA GLU A 269 1.45 -9.22 13.66
C GLU A 269 0.15 -8.93 12.92
N SER A 270 0.18 -8.13 11.85
CA SER A 270 -1.00 -7.92 10.98
C SER A 270 -1.53 -9.24 10.41
N ALA A 271 -0.64 -10.12 9.97
CA ALA A 271 -1.03 -11.43 9.46
C ALA A 271 -1.47 -12.39 10.57
N MET A 272 -0.86 -12.33 11.77
CA MET A 272 -1.25 -13.13 12.93
C MET A 272 -2.62 -12.71 13.49
N ILE A 273 -2.90 -11.41 13.58
CA ILE A 273 -4.21 -10.88 13.99
C ILE A 273 -5.29 -11.38 13.03
N HIS A 274 -5.02 -11.33 11.72
CA HIS A 274 -5.99 -11.73 10.70
C HIS A 274 -6.14 -13.25 10.53
N ASN A 275 -5.17 -14.04 11.01
CA ASN A 275 -5.11 -15.49 10.84
C ASN A 275 -4.70 -16.21 12.14
N PRO A 276 -5.47 -16.07 13.23
CA PRO A 276 -5.08 -16.52 14.56
C PRO A 276 -4.84 -18.03 14.69
N ALA A 277 -5.48 -18.83 13.83
CA ALA A 277 -5.41 -20.29 13.90
C ALA A 277 -4.17 -20.90 13.23
N ILE A 278 -3.37 -20.11 12.49
CA ILE A 278 -2.23 -20.61 11.72
C ILE A 278 -0.94 -20.39 12.50
N PRO A 279 -0.12 -21.43 12.74
CA PRO A 279 1.20 -21.27 13.34
C PRO A 279 2.09 -20.32 12.51
N ALA A 280 2.50 -19.22 13.14
CA ALA A 280 3.32 -18.19 12.53
C ALA A 280 4.81 -18.36 12.86
N TYR A 281 5.65 -18.13 11.87
CA TYR A 281 7.09 -18.16 11.97
C TYR A 281 7.68 -16.93 11.30
N ARG A 282 8.72 -16.37 11.91
CA ARG A 282 9.50 -15.28 11.34
C ARG A 282 10.91 -15.77 11.06
N TYR A 283 11.37 -15.54 9.84
CA TYR A 283 12.79 -15.63 9.54
C TYR A 283 13.39 -14.25 9.40
N ASP A 284 14.30 -13.93 10.31
CA ASP A 284 15.10 -12.71 10.29
C ASP A 284 16.35 -12.93 9.40
N PRO A 285 16.44 -12.29 8.22
CA PRO A 285 17.57 -12.51 7.33
C PRO A 285 18.88 -11.89 7.82
N TYR A 286 18.82 -10.94 8.75
CA TYR A 286 20.00 -10.27 9.31
C TYR A 286 20.57 -11.07 10.47
N ALA A 287 19.71 -11.43 11.44
CA ALA A 287 20.11 -12.26 12.58
C ALA A 287 20.27 -13.74 12.21
N ARG A 288 19.73 -14.17 11.06
CA ARG A 288 19.69 -15.56 10.59
C ARG A 288 18.96 -16.49 11.56
N VAL A 289 17.87 -15.99 12.13
CA VAL A 289 17.06 -16.70 13.14
C VAL A 289 15.68 -16.99 12.59
N LEU A 290 15.24 -18.24 12.72
CA LEU A 290 13.84 -18.64 12.59
C LEU A 290 13.22 -18.72 13.98
N SER A 291 12.22 -17.88 14.25
CA SER A 291 11.44 -17.92 15.49
C SER A 291 10.00 -18.33 15.20
N ARG A 292 9.39 -19.07 16.14
CA ARG A 292 7.94 -19.22 16.19
C ARG A 292 7.37 -18.00 16.92
N GLU A 293 6.38 -17.38 16.32
CA GLU A 293 5.78 -16.14 16.82
C GLU A 293 4.35 -16.41 17.28
N SER A 294 3.97 -15.80 18.40
CA SER A 294 2.60 -15.76 18.90
C SER A 294 2.12 -14.31 18.99
N TYR A 295 0.81 -14.14 19.11
CA TYR A 295 0.18 -12.84 19.36
C TYR A 295 -0.84 -13.00 20.48
N GLU A 296 -0.93 -12.03 21.38
CA GLU A 296 -1.86 -12.07 22.51
C GLU A 296 -3.23 -11.55 22.07
N HIS A 297 -3.97 -12.39 21.32
CA HIS A 297 -5.27 -12.00 20.75
C HIS A 297 -6.31 -11.64 21.81
N GLU A 298 -6.35 -12.35 22.94
CA GLU A 298 -7.31 -12.06 24.01
C GLU A 298 -7.06 -10.71 24.68
N GLU A 299 -5.79 -10.37 24.92
CA GLU A 299 -5.42 -9.06 25.45
C GLU A 299 -5.81 -7.95 24.46
N MET A 300 -5.43 -8.09 23.19
CA MET A 300 -5.77 -7.12 22.16
C MET A 300 -7.30 -6.96 22.02
N HIS A 301 -8.05 -8.07 21.91
CA HIS A 301 -9.50 -8.02 21.81
C HIS A 301 -10.15 -7.37 23.04
N THR A 302 -9.66 -7.66 24.25
CA THR A 302 -10.18 -7.04 25.48
C THR A 302 -9.98 -5.53 25.45
N LEU A 303 -8.75 -5.07 25.17
CA LEU A 303 -8.44 -3.64 25.04
C LEU A 303 -9.31 -2.93 23.99
N ARG A 304 -9.56 -3.58 22.84
CA ARG A 304 -10.39 -3.00 21.78
C ARG A 304 -11.87 -2.98 22.14
N ARG A 305 -12.40 -4.05 22.76
CA ARG A 305 -13.79 -4.09 23.24
C ARG A 305 -14.03 -3.03 24.32
N ASP A 306 -13.11 -2.86 25.26
CA ASP A 306 -13.22 -1.85 26.32
C ASP A 306 -13.23 -0.43 25.75
N ALA A 307 -12.38 -0.14 24.75
CA ALA A 307 -12.39 1.14 24.06
C ALA A 307 -13.73 1.41 23.35
N ILE A 308 -14.27 0.42 22.64
CA ILE A 308 -15.58 0.51 21.97
C ILE A 308 -16.71 0.69 22.98
N HIS A 309 -16.69 -0.07 24.08
CA HIS A 309 -17.70 0.01 25.13
C HIS A 309 -17.70 1.41 25.76
N SER A 310 -16.53 1.91 26.14
CA SER A 310 -16.35 3.25 26.72
C SER A 310 -16.84 4.36 25.79
N ALA A 311 -16.61 4.20 24.47
CA ALA A 311 -17.04 5.16 23.47
C ALA A 311 -18.57 5.28 23.34
N ARG A 312 -19.34 4.23 23.65
CA ARG A 312 -20.81 4.24 23.54
C ARG A 312 -21.47 5.26 24.46
N SER A 313 -20.86 5.57 25.60
CA SER A 313 -21.34 6.57 26.55
C SER A 313 -20.78 7.99 26.32
N ALA A 314 -19.88 8.16 25.35
CA ALA A 314 -19.21 9.44 25.12
C ALA A 314 -20.17 10.49 24.57
N LYS A 315 -20.23 11.65 25.24
CA LYS A 315 -21.13 12.77 24.91
C LYS A 315 -20.55 13.72 23.88
N LYS A 316 -19.23 13.76 23.72
CA LYS A 316 -18.55 14.57 22.72
C LYS A 316 -17.42 13.78 22.07
N TRP A 317 -17.41 13.76 20.75
CA TRP A 317 -16.45 13.00 19.96
C TRP A 317 -15.43 13.93 19.29
N GLY A 318 -14.25 13.40 18.98
CA GLY A 318 -13.25 14.06 18.17
C GLY A 318 -12.93 13.19 16.95
N ILE A 319 -12.89 13.79 15.77
CA ILE A 319 -12.58 13.11 14.52
C ILE A 319 -11.24 13.63 14.02
N ILE A 320 -10.25 12.75 13.91
CA ILE A 320 -8.90 13.08 13.48
C ILE A 320 -8.73 12.64 12.02
N LEU A 321 -8.43 13.58 11.14
CA LEU A 321 -7.97 13.31 9.78
C LEU A 321 -6.43 13.29 9.76
N GLY A 322 -5.85 12.15 9.37
CA GLY A 322 -4.40 12.02 9.23
C GLY A 322 -3.86 12.82 8.04
N ALA A 323 -2.96 13.76 8.32
CA ALA A 323 -2.31 14.62 7.32
C ALA A 323 -0.96 14.10 6.83
N LEU A 324 -0.41 13.04 7.46
CA LEU A 324 0.86 12.46 7.02
C LEU A 324 0.65 11.67 5.72
N GLY A 325 1.23 12.20 4.64
CA GLY A 325 1.06 11.70 3.28
C GLY A 325 -0.41 11.55 2.89
N ARG A 326 -0.82 10.30 2.63
CA ARG A 326 -2.17 9.93 2.15
C ARG A 326 -2.93 9.01 3.11
N GLN A 327 -2.52 8.94 4.38
CA GLN A 327 -3.18 8.13 5.39
C GLN A 327 -4.67 8.51 5.55
N GLY A 328 -4.95 9.81 5.64
CA GLY A 328 -6.30 10.33 5.78
C GLY A 328 -7.22 10.05 4.60
N ASN A 329 -8.52 9.96 4.90
CA ASN A 329 -9.57 9.83 3.91
C ASN A 329 -10.75 10.76 4.28
N PRO A 330 -10.93 11.89 3.55
CA PRO A 330 -12.02 12.84 3.81
C PRO A 330 -13.42 12.24 3.65
N HIS A 331 -13.59 11.20 2.82
CA HIS A 331 -14.87 10.52 2.66
C HIS A 331 -15.23 9.67 3.88
N THR A 332 -14.25 8.99 4.48
CA THR A 332 -14.42 8.31 5.77
C THR A 332 -14.78 9.30 6.87
N MET A 333 -14.14 10.48 6.86
CA MET A 333 -14.45 11.55 7.81
C MET A 333 -15.90 12.00 7.68
N ALA A 334 -16.32 12.37 6.46
CA ALA A 334 -17.70 12.77 6.18
C ALA A 334 -18.73 11.70 6.59
N MET A 335 -18.44 10.41 6.36
CA MET A 335 -19.31 9.32 6.78
C MET A 335 -19.51 9.29 8.32
N ILE A 336 -18.42 9.35 9.08
CA ILE A 336 -18.47 9.35 10.55
C ILE A 336 -19.17 10.61 11.07
N GLU A 337 -18.87 11.78 10.49
CA GLU A 337 -19.57 13.02 10.82
C GLU A 337 -21.09 12.89 10.62
N ASN A 338 -21.52 12.30 9.51
CA ASN A 338 -22.94 12.15 9.20
C ASN A 338 -23.64 11.23 10.22
N HIS A 339 -23.00 10.14 10.65
CA HIS A 339 -23.56 9.27 11.69
C HIS A 339 -23.62 9.95 13.06
N LEU A 340 -22.62 10.77 13.41
CA LEU A 340 -22.63 11.54 14.65
C LEU A 340 -23.73 12.61 14.62
N ARG A 341 -23.89 13.34 13.50
CA ARG A 341 -24.98 14.30 13.29
C ARG A 341 -26.36 13.64 13.41
N ALA A 342 -26.56 12.50 12.76
CA ALA A 342 -27.84 11.77 12.81
C ALA A 342 -28.23 11.33 14.23
N LYS A 343 -27.25 11.09 15.11
CA LYS A 343 -27.45 10.75 16.53
C LYS A 343 -27.46 11.96 17.46
N GLY A 344 -27.29 13.18 16.92
CA GLY A 344 -27.20 14.40 17.72
C GLY A 344 -25.97 14.46 18.64
N ILE A 345 -24.89 13.75 18.31
CA ILE A 345 -23.66 13.72 19.12
C ILE A 345 -22.74 14.86 18.66
N PRO A 346 -22.41 15.83 19.53
CA PRO A 346 -21.44 16.88 19.23
C PRO A 346 -20.06 16.32 18.92
N PHE A 347 -19.37 16.93 17.96
CA PHE A 347 -17.99 16.55 17.64
C PHE A 347 -17.12 17.73 17.20
N VAL A 348 -15.80 17.51 17.25
CA VAL A 348 -14.78 18.43 16.72
C VAL A 348 -13.89 17.71 15.72
N ASN A 349 -13.40 18.47 14.74
CA ASN A 349 -12.54 17.96 13.68
C ASN A 349 -11.09 18.43 13.91
N LEU A 350 -10.15 17.49 13.83
CA LEU A 350 -8.72 17.76 13.96
C LEU A 350 -7.99 17.25 12.73
N LEU A 351 -7.01 18.03 12.26
CA LEU A 351 -6.06 17.63 11.23
C LEU A 351 -4.69 17.46 11.90
N LEU A 352 -4.10 16.26 11.83
CA LEU A 352 -2.82 15.97 12.48
C LEU A 352 -1.94 15.12 11.57
N SER A 353 -0.68 15.50 11.39
CA SER A 353 0.32 14.63 10.75
C SER A 353 0.65 13.45 11.66
N GLU A 354 0.93 13.73 12.93
CA GLU A 354 1.23 12.73 13.93
C GLU A 354 0.30 12.86 15.14
N ILE A 355 -0.14 11.72 15.66
CA ILE A 355 -1.13 11.61 16.73
C ILE A 355 -0.42 11.18 18.01
N PHE A 356 -0.38 12.08 19.00
CA PHE A 356 0.32 11.86 20.26
C PHE A 356 -0.64 11.93 21.46
N PRO A 357 -0.48 11.07 22.48
CA PRO A 357 -1.33 11.07 23.68
C PRO A 357 -1.44 12.43 24.36
N GLY A 358 -0.32 13.10 24.60
CA GLY A 358 -0.31 14.40 25.28
C GLY A 358 -1.06 15.49 24.52
N LYS A 359 -1.02 15.47 23.17
CA LYS A 359 -1.74 16.43 22.33
C LYS A 359 -3.25 16.23 22.45
N LEU A 360 -3.73 14.99 22.39
CA LEU A 360 -5.16 14.70 22.56
C LEU A 360 -5.64 14.92 24.00
N GLY A 361 -4.79 14.62 24.99
CA GLY A 361 -5.09 14.83 26.41
C GLY A 361 -5.31 16.30 26.80
N ALA A 362 -4.79 17.25 26.02
CA ALA A 362 -5.03 18.68 26.24
C ALA A 362 -6.48 19.13 25.94
N MET A 363 -7.27 18.30 25.23
CA MET A 363 -8.68 18.57 24.88
C MET A 363 -9.61 17.70 25.72
N ALA A 364 -9.62 17.95 27.03
CA ALA A 364 -10.26 17.07 28.02
C ALA A 364 -11.79 16.94 27.90
N ASP A 365 -12.43 17.89 27.20
CA ASP A 365 -13.86 17.89 26.91
C ASP A 365 -14.25 16.92 25.77
N VAL A 366 -13.29 16.39 25.02
CA VAL A 366 -13.51 15.31 24.06
C VAL A 366 -13.41 13.98 24.81
N GLU A 367 -14.47 13.17 24.75
CA GLU A 367 -14.60 11.94 25.53
C GLU A 367 -14.25 10.68 24.72
N CYS A 368 -14.21 10.77 23.38
CA CYS A 368 -13.83 9.68 22.48
C CYS A 368 -13.19 10.24 21.20
N TRP A 369 -12.15 9.57 20.69
CA TRP A 369 -11.46 9.93 19.47
C TRP A 369 -11.64 8.85 18.40
N VAL A 370 -11.92 9.27 17.17
CA VAL A 370 -11.87 8.43 15.97
C VAL A 370 -10.70 8.91 15.12
N GLN A 371 -9.71 8.05 14.90
CA GLN A 371 -8.58 8.38 14.03
C GLN A 371 -8.75 7.79 12.64
N ILE A 372 -8.67 8.65 11.63
CA ILE A 372 -8.70 8.30 10.21
C ILE A 372 -7.27 8.51 9.69
N ALA A 373 -6.38 7.64 10.14
CA ALA A 373 -4.96 7.62 9.81
C ALA A 373 -4.46 6.16 9.79
N CYS A 374 -3.30 5.86 10.39
CA CYS A 374 -2.79 4.51 10.54
C CYS A 374 -3.62 3.69 11.57
N PRO A 375 -4.23 2.55 11.20
CA PRO A 375 -5.06 1.76 12.13
C PRO A 375 -4.27 1.21 13.33
N ARG A 376 -2.96 1.01 13.17
CA ARG A 376 -2.07 0.51 14.23
C ARG A 376 -1.93 1.46 15.42
N LEU A 377 -2.23 2.75 15.25
CA LEU A 377 -2.28 3.70 16.38
C LEU A 377 -3.36 3.33 17.39
N SER A 378 -4.53 2.89 16.93
CA SER A 378 -5.60 2.42 17.82
C SER A 378 -5.33 1.02 18.34
N ILE A 379 -4.88 0.12 17.45
CA ILE A 379 -4.70 -1.31 17.77
C ILE A 379 -3.56 -1.51 18.78
N ASP A 380 -2.40 -0.90 18.55
CA ASP A 380 -1.21 -1.14 19.37
C ASP A 380 -1.06 -0.12 20.49
N TRP A 381 -1.47 1.13 20.25
CA TRP A 381 -1.16 2.25 21.14
C TRP A 381 -2.39 2.88 21.78
N GLY A 382 -3.59 2.34 21.50
CA GLY A 382 -4.84 2.91 21.98
C GLY A 382 -4.92 3.06 23.50
N TYR A 383 -4.28 2.15 24.25
CA TYR A 383 -4.22 2.20 25.72
C TYR A 383 -3.40 3.37 26.26
N ALA A 384 -2.48 3.93 25.46
CA ALA A 384 -1.65 5.05 25.89
C ALA A 384 -2.40 6.38 25.90
N PHE A 385 -3.61 6.42 25.33
CA PHE A 385 -4.44 7.63 25.27
C PHE A 385 -5.38 7.69 26.47
N PRO A 386 -5.59 8.89 27.08
CA PRO A 386 -6.44 9.04 28.25
C PRO A 386 -7.94 8.84 27.94
N ARG A 387 -8.31 8.86 26.67
CA ARG A 387 -9.66 8.64 26.15
C ARG A 387 -9.60 7.59 25.05
N PRO A 388 -10.69 6.82 24.82
CA PRO A 388 -10.72 5.81 23.76
C PRO A 388 -10.29 6.39 22.41
N LEU A 389 -9.31 5.74 21.78
CA LEU A 389 -8.88 6.02 20.41
C LEU A 389 -9.31 4.87 19.50
N LEU A 390 -10.28 5.12 18.63
CA LEU A 390 -10.90 4.13 17.77
C LEU A 390 -10.40 4.26 16.33
N THR A 391 -10.29 3.13 15.64
CA THR A 391 -10.28 3.11 14.18
C THR A 391 -11.68 3.48 13.65
N PRO A 392 -11.82 3.82 12.34
CA PRO A 392 -13.14 4.08 11.77
C PRO A 392 -14.06 2.86 11.82
N TYR A 393 -13.50 1.65 11.67
CA TYR A 393 -14.26 0.40 11.80
C TYR A 393 -14.87 0.25 13.19
N GLU A 394 -14.08 0.47 14.24
CA GLU A 394 -14.52 0.38 15.63
C GLU A 394 -15.50 1.49 16.00
N ALA A 395 -15.33 2.69 15.44
CA ALA A 395 -16.29 3.78 15.61
C ALA A 395 -17.67 3.41 15.06
N LEU A 396 -17.74 2.76 13.89
CA LEU A 396 -19.00 2.26 13.34
C LEU A 396 -19.64 1.19 14.21
N ILE A 397 -18.85 0.34 14.88
CA ILE A 397 -19.36 -0.62 15.88
C ILE A 397 -19.91 0.11 17.11
N ALA A 398 -19.17 1.09 17.64
CA ALA A 398 -19.58 1.87 18.80
C ALA A 398 -20.89 2.65 18.52
N LEU A 399 -21.05 3.16 17.30
CA LEU A 399 -22.28 3.86 16.86
C LEU A 399 -23.42 2.90 16.50
N GLY A 400 -23.21 1.58 16.52
CA GLY A 400 -24.23 0.58 16.16
C GLY A 400 -24.58 0.55 14.66
N ILE A 401 -23.67 1.03 13.81
CA ILE A 401 -23.82 1.00 12.35
C ILE A 401 -23.31 -0.32 11.76
N LYS A 402 -22.31 -0.92 12.42
CA LYS A 402 -21.71 -2.19 12.00
C LYS A 402 -21.67 -3.18 13.16
N GLU A 403 -21.80 -4.44 12.84
CA GLU A 403 -21.59 -5.55 13.78
C GLU A 403 -20.11 -5.69 14.19
N SER A 404 -19.88 -6.19 15.40
CA SER A 404 -18.51 -6.45 15.88
C SER A 404 -17.89 -7.64 15.16
N TRP A 405 -16.57 -7.76 15.22
CA TRP A 405 -15.85 -8.89 14.62
C TRP A 405 -16.22 -10.23 15.27
N ASP A 406 -16.68 -10.20 16.52
CA ASP A 406 -17.18 -11.38 17.23
C ASP A 406 -18.34 -12.05 16.47
N THR A 407 -19.30 -11.27 15.97
CA THR A 407 -20.45 -11.80 15.23
C THR A 407 -20.22 -11.85 13.73
N ALA A 408 -19.64 -10.78 13.17
CA ALA A 408 -19.53 -10.62 11.72
C ALA A 408 -18.36 -11.37 11.09
N ASN A 409 -17.32 -11.71 11.87
CA ASN A 409 -16.09 -12.31 11.35
C ASN A 409 -15.58 -13.48 12.20
N GLY A 410 -16.50 -14.21 12.85
CA GLY A 410 -16.16 -15.42 13.62
C GLY A 410 -15.12 -15.19 14.72
N GLY A 411 -15.10 -14.01 15.34
CA GLY A 411 -14.13 -13.66 16.38
C GLY A 411 -12.77 -13.18 15.87
N VAL A 412 -12.56 -13.05 14.55
CA VAL A 412 -11.28 -12.60 13.99
C VAL A 412 -11.30 -11.09 13.74
N TYR A 413 -10.40 -10.36 14.38
CA TYR A 413 -10.25 -8.92 14.09
C TYR A 413 -9.67 -8.73 12.67
N PRO A 414 -10.33 -7.93 11.79
CA PRO A 414 -9.90 -7.79 10.41
C PRO A 414 -8.65 -6.92 10.29
N MET A 415 -7.70 -7.34 9.44
CA MET A 415 -6.53 -6.55 9.07
C MET A 415 -6.45 -6.38 7.55
N ASP A 416 -7.53 -5.90 6.92
CA ASP A 416 -7.63 -5.63 5.48
C ASP A 416 -7.88 -4.14 5.19
N PHE A 417 -7.45 -3.23 6.07
CA PHE A 417 -7.83 -1.81 6.02
C PHE A 417 -7.54 -1.13 4.67
N TYR A 418 -6.40 -1.37 4.05
CA TYR A 418 -6.05 -0.79 2.75
C TYR A 418 -6.25 -1.76 1.57
N ALA A 419 -6.99 -2.85 1.78
CA ALA A 419 -7.43 -3.67 0.68
C ALA A 419 -8.39 -2.88 -0.24
N LYS A 420 -8.52 -3.31 -1.50
CA LYS A 420 -9.36 -2.67 -2.51
C LYS A 420 -10.81 -2.43 -2.06
N GLU A 421 -11.36 -3.37 -1.29
CA GLU A 421 -12.70 -3.30 -0.68
C GLU A 421 -12.61 -3.27 0.86
N GLY A 422 -11.48 -2.80 1.38
CA GLY A 422 -11.10 -2.84 2.78
C GLY A 422 -11.74 -1.76 3.67
N LEU A 423 -11.46 -1.85 4.96
CA LEU A 423 -12.11 -1.05 6.01
C LEU A 423 -11.59 0.37 6.21
N GLY A 424 -10.40 0.68 5.70
CA GLY A 424 -9.68 1.91 5.98
C GLY A 424 -10.05 3.08 5.08
N ARG A 425 -10.68 2.84 3.92
CA ARG A 425 -10.96 3.90 2.94
C ARG A 425 -12.37 3.81 2.37
N THR A 426 -13.17 4.82 2.70
CA THR A 426 -14.52 4.98 2.16
C THR A 426 -14.46 5.53 0.74
N LYS A 427 -15.27 4.96 -0.16
CA LYS A 427 -15.44 5.48 -1.53
C LYS A 427 -16.43 6.66 -1.53
N PRO A 428 -16.33 7.61 -2.47
CA PRO A 428 -17.24 8.76 -2.52
C PRO A 428 -18.73 8.37 -2.48
N SER A 429 -19.13 7.28 -3.15
CA SER A 429 -20.51 6.78 -3.18
C SER A 429 -21.01 6.25 -1.83
N GLN A 430 -20.11 5.88 -0.91
CA GLN A 430 -20.43 5.31 0.39
C GLN A 430 -20.46 6.37 1.50
N ALA A 431 -19.95 7.58 1.24
CA ALA A 431 -19.94 8.66 2.23
C ALA A 431 -21.32 9.32 2.44
N MET A 432 -22.26 9.08 1.53
CA MET A 432 -23.63 9.57 1.64
C MET A 432 -24.48 8.53 2.36
N ILE A 433 -25.11 8.93 3.47
CA ILE A 433 -26.13 8.10 4.13
C ILE A 433 -27.32 8.03 3.16
N PRO A 434 -27.87 6.85 2.81
CA PRO A 434 -29.13 6.76 2.11
C PRO A 434 -30.20 7.54 2.87
N ALA A 435 -30.87 8.46 2.18
CA ALA A 435 -31.88 9.34 2.76
C ALA A 435 -33.01 8.58 3.46
#